data_AF-A0A1M5FXL7-F1
#
_entry.id   AF-A0A1M5FXL7-F1
#
_cell.length_a   1.000
_cell.length_b   1.000
_cell.length_c   1.000
_cell.angle_alpha   90.00
_cell.angle_beta   90.00
_cell.angle_gamma   90.00
#
_symmetry.space_group_name_H-M   'P 1'
#
loop_
_entity.id
_entity.type
_entity.pdbx_description
1 polymer ?
#
loop_
_entity_poly.entity_id
_entity_poly.type
_entity_poly.pdbx_seq_one_letter_code
_entity_poly.pdbx_strand_id
1 'polypeptide(L)' 'MFKSIINLFFPKVCSGCNSFLLTNENVICTVCRHDIPLTNHHLIVDNDAFKKFYGRIPVLHASALFYFHKKGIAQKLIL' A
#
# COMPACT_ATOMS: atom_id res chain seq x y z
N MET A 1 29.13 -3.83 13.05
CA MET A 1 29.00 -5.20 13.60
C MET A 1 27.66 -5.46 14.28
N PHE A 2 27.28 -4.71 15.33
CA PHE A 2 26.03 -4.93 16.08
C PHE A 2 24.74 -4.98 15.23
N LYS A 3 24.61 -4.07 14.25
CA LYS A 3 23.44 -3.99 13.37
C LYS A 3 23.22 -5.26 12.55
N SER A 4 24.30 -5.91 12.11
CA SER A 4 24.25 -7.14 11.32
C SER A 4 23.79 -8.34 12.16
N ILE A 5 24.18 -8.39 13.44
CA ILE A 5 23.74 -9.43 14.38
C ILE A 5 22.26 -9.25 14.72
N ILE A 6 21.81 -8.02 14.98
CA ILE A 6 20.39 -7.73 15.24
C ILE A 6 19.54 -8.13 14.03
N ASN A 7 19.97 -7.81 12.81
CA ASN A 7 19.26 -8.20 11.59
C ASN A 7 19.17 -9.72 11.37
N LEU A 8 20.02 -10.53 12.02
CA LEU A 8 19.94 -12.00 11.94
C LEU A 8 18.74 -12.53 12.73
N PHE A 9 18.45 -11.94 13.90
CA PHE A 9 17.34 -12.35 14.78
C PHE A 9 16.05 -11.57 14.51
N PHE A 10 16.18 -10.31 14.10
CA PHE A 10 15.07 -9.38 13.82
C PHE A 10 15.24 -8.81 12.41
N PRO A 11 15.12 -9.68 11.39
CA PRO A 11 15.22 -9.23 10.01
C PRO A 11 14.11 -8.26 9.67
N LYS A 12 14.44 -7.28 8.83
CA LYS A 12 13.42 -6.46 8.19
C LYS A 12 12.67 -7.33 7.18
N VAL A 13 11.37 -7.48 7.38
CA VAL A 13 10.49 -8.25 6.51
C VAL A 13 9.42 -7.36 5.89
N CYS A 14 9.00 -7.73 4.68
CA CYS A 14 7.95 -7.06 3.94
C CYS A 14 6.60 -7.24 4.62
N SER A 15 5.88 -6.14 4.89
CA SER A 15 4.54 -6.17 5.49
C SER A 15 3.47 -6.82 4.59
N GLY A 16 3.76 -7.05 3.30
CA GLY A 16 2.84 -7.67 2.34
C GLY A 16 2.97 -9.20 2.21
N CYS A 17 4.21 -9.72 2.19
CA CYS A 17 4.49 -11.13 1.91
C CYS A 17 5.46 -11.79 2.89
N ASN A 18 5.95 -11.06 3.89
CA ASN A 18 6.92 -11.50 4.89
C ASN A 18 8.29 -11.92 4.33
N SER A 19 8.61 -11.60 3.07
CA SER A 19 9.95 -11.78 2.51
C SER A 19 10.94 -10.83 3.18
N PHE A 20 12.24 -11.16 3.18
CA PHE A 20 13.27 -10.22 3.59
C PHE A 20 13.26 -8.95 2.72
N LEU A 21 13.43 -7.79 3.35
CA LEU A 21 13.60 -6.51 2.68
C LEU A 21 15.07 -6.31 2.30
N LEU A 22 15.30 -5.91 1.05
CA LEU A 22 16.64 -5.52 0.58
C LEU A 22 17.04 -4.13 1.11
N THR A 23 18.29 -3.72 0.91
CA THR A 23 18.87 -2.48 1.49
C THR A 23 18.07 -1.21 1.17
N ASN A 24 17.39 -1.15 0.02
CA ASN A 24 16.56 -0.01 -0.40
C ASN A 24 15.05 -0.25 -0.24
N GLU A 25 14.63 -1.30 0.47
CA GLU A 25 13.23 -1.60 0.74
C GLU A 25 12.91 -1.33 2.22
N ASN A 26 11.86 -0.54 2.48
CA ASN A 26 11.57 -0.06 3.84
C ASN A 26 10.36 -0.75 4.49
N VAL A 27 9.24 -0.86 3.77
CA VAL A 27 7.96 -1.36 4.31
C VAL A 27 7.48 -2.56 3.51
N ILE A 28 7.55 -2.47 2.19
CA ILE A 28 7.19 -3.54 1.27
C ILE A 28 8.34 -3.82 0.30
N CYS A 29 8.46 -5.06 -0.12
CA CYS A 29 9.38 -5.44 -1.17
C CYS A 29 8.89 -4.93 -2.53
N THR A 30 9.80 -4.90 -3.49
CA THR A 30 9.55 -4.39 -4.85
C THR A 30 8.47 -5.19 -5.57
N VAL A 31 8.39 -6.51 -5.34
CA VAL A 31 7.35 -7.39 -5.88
C VAL A 31 5.98 -6.98 -5.34
N CYS A 32 5.82 -6.88 -4.01
CA CYS A 32 4.57 -6.41 -3.43
C CYS A 32 4.20 -5.00 -3.92
N ARG A 33 5.16 -4.10 -4.06
CA ARG A 33 4.89 -2.75 -4.59
C ARG A 33 4.32 -2.77 -6.00
N HIS A 34 4.79 -3.69 -6.84
CA HIS A 34 4.31 -3.84 -8.21
C HIS A 34 2.93 -4.55 -8.27
N ASP A 35 2.72 -5.54 -7.41
CA ASP A 35 1.51 -6.35 -7.40
C ASP A 35 0.32 -5.67 -6.68
N ILE A 36 0.55 -4.63 -5.87
CA ILE A 36 -0.54 -3.90 -5.23
C ILE A 36 -1.37 -3.19 -6.31
N PRO A 37 -2.68 -3.47 -6.40
CA PRO A 37 -3.52 -2.89 -7.44
C PRO A 37 -3.78 -1.41 -7.16
N LEU A 38 -3.31 -0.56 -8.08
CA LEU A 38 -3.49 0.90 -8.05
C LEU A 38 -4.82 1.28 -8.70
N THR A 39 -5.49 2.29 -8.15
CA THR A 39 -6.75 2.80 -8.72
C THR A 39 -6.53 3.94 -9.73
N ASN A 40 -5.40 4.64 -9.63
CA ASN A 40 -5.10 5.86 -10.38
C ASN A 40 -6.19 6.96 -10.32
N HIS A 41 -6.98 7.00 -9.23
CA HIS A 41 -8.09 7.95 -9.09
C HIS A 41 -7.66 9.42 -9.16
N HIS A 42 -6.41 9.73 -8.83
CA HIS A 42 -5.85 11.09 -8.96
C HIS A 42 -5.83 11.60 -10.41
N LEU A 43 -5.89 10.71 -11.40
CA LEU A 43 -5.97 11.04 -12.83
C LEU A 43 -7.42 11.11 -13.35
N ILE A 44 -8.40 10.72 -12.53
CA ILE A 44 -9.80 10.55 -12.94
C ILE A 44 -10.67 11.41 -12.02
N VAL A 45 -11.20 12.52 -12.54
CA VAL A 45 -11.99 13.48 -11.75
C VAL A 45 -13.25 12.82 -11.16
N ASP A 46 -14.03 12.12 -11.99
CA ASP A 46 -15.31 11.47 -11.59
C ASP A 46 -15.13 9.99 -11.24
N ASN A 47 -14.12 9.68 -10.42
CA ASN A 47 -13.85 8.30 -10.00
C ASN A 47 -14.87 7.77 -8.98
N ASP A 48 -14.75 6.48 -8.64
CA ASP A 48 -15.67 5.80 -7.71
C ASP A 48 -15.65 6.39 -6.30
N ALA A 49 -14.53 6.98 -5.86
CA ALA A 49 -14.48 7.66 -4.56
C ALA A 49 -15.27 8.98 -4.62
N PHE A 50 -15.13 9.75 -5.70
CA PHE A 50 -15.89 10.99 -5.92
C PHE A 50 -17.41 10.72 -5.95
N LYS A 51 -17.84 9.72 -6.72
CA LYS A 51 -19.25 9.33 -6.88
C LYS A 51 -19.95 8.97 -5.57
N LYS A 52 -19.22 8.46 -4.57
CA LYS A 52 -19.80 8.13 -3.25
C LYS A 52 -20.27 9.36 -2.46
N PHE A 53 -19.65 10.50 -2.71
CA PHE A 53 -19.95 11.76 -2.03
C PHE A 53 -20.72 12.74 -2.91
N TYR A 54 -20.84 12.45 -4.20
CA TYR A 54 -21.59 13.24 -5.16
C TYR A 54 -23.03 13.50 -4.68
N GLY A 55 -23.44 14.78 -4.71
CA GLY A 55 -24.77 15.23 -4.28
C GLY A 55 -25.01 15.24 -2.76
N ARG A 56 -24.08 14.73 -1.95
CA ARG A 56 -24.18 14.75 -0.47
C ARG A 56 -23.48 15.95 0.13
N ILE A 57 -22.31 16.28 -0.41
CA ILE A 57 -21.48 17.41 0.00
C ILE A 57 -20.82 18.03 -1.25
N PRO A 58 -20.40 19.30 -1.22
CA PRO A 58 -19.55 19.85 -2.26
C PRO A 58 -18.18 19.17 -2.22
N VAL A 59 -17.92 18.27 -3.17
CA VAL A 59 -16.63 17.57 -3.31
C VAL A 59 -15.79 18.30 -4.35
N LEU A 60 -14.62 18.79 -3.95
CA LEU A 60 -13.65 19.40 -4.88
C LEU A 60 -12.75 18.35 -5.54
N HIS A 61 -12.35 17.34 -4.78
CA HIS A 61 -11.52 16.24 -5.25
C HIS A 61 -11.65 15.06 -4.30
N ALA A 62 -11.66 13.84 -4.83
CA ALA A 62 -11.59 12.61 -4.05
C ALA A 62 -10.69 11.61 -4.77
N SER A 63 -9.77 10.98 -4.04
CA SER A 63 -8.88 9.96 -4.58
C SER A 63 -8.65 8.85 -3.55
N ALA A 64 -8.49 7.63 -4.06
CA ALA A 64 -7.96 6.50 -3.30
C ALA A 64 -6.70 6.01 -4.02
N LEU A 65 -5.74 5.40 -3.32
CA LEU A 65 -4.50 4.93 -3.96
C LEU A 65 -4.57 3.46 -4.39
N PHE A 66 -5.15 2.60 -3.55
CA PHE A 66 -5.15 1.15 -3.74
C PHE A 66 -6.56 0.56 -3.77
N TYR A 67 -6.76 -0.50 -4.55
CA TYR A 67 -7.94 -1.36 -4.43
C TYR A 67 -7.81 -2.25 -3.19
N PHE A 68 -8.91 -2.36 -2.44
CA PHE A 68 -8.99 -3.26 -1.29
C PHE A 68 -9.54 -4.62 -1.72
N HIS A 69 -8.74 -5.67 -1.54
CA HIS A 69 -9.16 -7.05 -1.70
C HIS A 69 -9.00 -7.80 -0.38
N LYS A 70 -9.98 -8.65 -0.04
CA LYS A 70 -9.88 -9.55 1.12
C LYS A 70 -8.64 -10.43 0.96
N LYS A 71 -7.85 -10.56 2.03
CA LYS A 71 -6.56 -11.26 2.08
C LYS A 71 -5.48 -10.69 1.13
N GLY A 72 -5.71 -9.51 0.55
CA GLY A 72 -4.78 -8.84 -0.35
C GLY A 72 -3.68 -8.06 0.38
N ILE A 73 -2.69 -7.56 -0.37
CA ILE A 73 -1.55 -6.82 0.17
C ILE A 73 -2.03 -5.53 0.88
N ALA A 74 -2.95 -4.78 0.26
CA ALA A 74 -3.49 -3.56 0.84
C ALA A 74 -4.16 -3.79 2.22
N GLN A 75 -4.79 -4.95 2.44
CA GLN A 75 -5.37 -5.27 3.76
C GLN A 75 -4.27 -5.50 4.81
N LYS A 76 -3.18 -6.18 4.44
CA LYS A 76 -2.04 -6.45 5.34
C LYS A 76 -1.25 -5.20 5.73
N LEU A 77 -1.42 -4.10 4.99
CA LEU A 77 -0.77 -2.82 5.29
C LEU A 77 -1.56 -1.92 6.24
N ILE A 78 -2.86 -2.17 6.39
CA ILE A 78 -3.76 -1.37 7.24
C ILE A 78 -3.87 -1.97 8.65
N LEU A 79 -3.69 -3.29 8.76
CA LEU A 79 -3.71 -4.06 10.01
C LEU A 79 -2.30 -4.20 10.58
#